data_AF-X1SSF4-F1
#
_entry.id   AF-X1SSF4-F1
#
_cell.length_a   1.000
_cell.length_b   1.000
_cell.length_c   1.000
_cell.angle_alpha   90.00
_cell.angle_beta   90.00
_cell.angle_gamma   90.00
#
_symmetry.space_group_name_H-M   'P 1'
#
loop_
_entity.id
_entity.type
_entity.pdbx_description
1 polymer ?
#
loop_
_entity_poly.entity_id
_entity_poly.type
_entity_poly.pdbx_seq_one_letter_code
_entity_poly.pdbx_strand_id
1 'polypeptide(L)'
;MYIYQDTNWPDFTWNDKSLLILLSKARNLQGKLIGKMEAIGFSLREEAMLETLTIDIVKSNEIEGKLLNSDQVRSSIAKRLGMEISGLLPSDRDVEGVVEMMLDATQNYEQPLTKERLCNWHAALFPTGRSGIHKITVADWRKEKNGPMQVVSGPMGKEKVHYQAPPAELVDNQMNRFSDWFNYENNMEPVLKSG
;
A
#
# COMPACT_ATOMS: atom_id res chain seq x y z
N MET A 1 7.79 -25.07 7.94
CA MET A 1 8.82 -24.24 7.29
C MET A 1 8.10 -23.13 6.53
N TYR A 2 8.45 -21.88 6.78
CA TYR A 2 7.86 -20.70 6.13
C TYR A 2 8.75 -20.23 4.98
N ILE A 3 8.19 -19.48 4.02
CA ILE A 3 8.89 -19.11 2.78
C ILE A 3 10.23 -18.38 3.01
N TYR A 4 10.32 -17.55 4.05
CA TYR A 4 11.56 -16.81 4.38
C TYR A 4 12.71 -17.70 4.88
N GLN A 5 12.43 -18.98 5.14
CA GLN A 5 13.40 -19.99 5.56
C GLN A 5 13.95 -20.78 4.36
N ASP A 6 13.43 -20.54 3.15
CA ASP A 6 13.97 -21.14 1.94
C ASP A 6 15.37 -20.58 1.63
N THR A 7 16.26 -21.43 1.12
CA THR A 7 17.64 -21.03 0.81
C THR A 7 17.73 -20.00 -0.30
N ASN A 8 16.73 -19.95 -1.19
CA ASN A 8 16.65 -18.98 -2.26
C ASN A 8 15.92 -17.71 -1.84
N TRP A 9 15.56 -17.51 -0.57
CA TRP A 9 14.89 -16.27 -0.14
C TRP A 9 15.85 -15.05 -0.20
N PRO A 10 15.42 -13.91 -0.76
CA PRO A 10 14.16 -13.59 -1.46
C PRO A 10 14.30 -13.64 -3.00
N ASP A 11 15.30 -14.33 -3.52
CA ASP A 11 15.66 -14.42 -4.94
C ASP A 11 14.73 -15.40 -5.68
N PHE A 12 13.49 -14.95 -5.93
CA PHE A 12 12.49 -15.73 -6.65
C PHE A 12 12.79 -15.84 -8.15
N THR A 13 12.33 -16.94 -8.74
CA THR A 13 12.36 -17.16 -10.19
C THR A 13 10.95 -17.41 -10.70
N TRP A 14 10.68 -17.01 -11.94
CA TRP A 14 9.40 -17.20 -12.62
C TRP A 14 9.62 -17.58 -14.07
N ASN A 15 8.54 -17.99 -14.73
CA ASN A 15 8.57 -18.35 -16.14
C ASN A 15 8.10 -17.18 -17.00
N ASP A 16 9.04 -16.47 -17.64
CA ASP A 16 8.75 -15.33 -18.51
C ASP A 16 7.80 -15.69 -19.65
N LYS A 17 7.91 -16.89 -20.23
CA LYS A 17 7.02 -17.31 -21.33
C LYS A 17 5.57 -17.44 -20.88
N SER A 18 5.35 -17.91 -19.66
CA SER A 18 4.00 -18.02 -19.07
C SER A 18 3.40 -16.64 -18.78
N LEU A 19 4.22 -15.67 -18.39
CA LEU A 19 3.78 -14.32 -18.06
C LEU A 19 3.63 -13.40 -19.28
N LEU A 20 4.36 -13.67 -20.37
CA LEU A 20 4.41 -12.80 -21.55
C LEU A 20 3.03 -12.43 -22.11
N ILE A 21 2.11 -13.40 -22.20
CA ILE A 21 0.75 -13.17 -22.72
C ILE A 21 -0.05 -12.26 -21.78
N LEU A 22 0.05 -12.49 -20.46
CA LEU A 22 -0.64 -11.68 -19.45
C LEU A 22 -0.08 -10.26 -19.43
N LEU A 23 1.24 -10.13 -19.47
CA LEU A 23 1.94 -8.86 -19.47
C LEU A 23 1.60 -8.01 -20.70
N SER A 24 1.59 -8.64 -21.89
CA SER A 24 1.21 -7.97 -23.14
C SER A 24 -0.22 -7.43 -23.10
N LYS A 25 -1.16 -8.20 -22.51
CA LYS A 25 -2.54 -7.76 -22.34
C LYS A 25 -2.63 -6.59 -21.35
N ALA A 26 -1.96 -6.68 -20.21
CA ALA A 26 -1.94 -5.62 -19.20
C ALA A 26 -1.38 -4.31 -19.78
N ARG A 27 -0.24 -4.36 -20.47
CA ARG A 27 0.37 -3.19 -21.13
C ARG A 27 -0.48 -2.62 -22.25
N ASN A 28 -1.15 -3.45 -23.04
CA ASN A 28 -2.07 -2.95 -24.06
C ASN A 28 -3.26 -2.18 -23.46
N LEU A 29 -3.81 -2.69 -22.35
CA LEU A 29 -4.90 -2.01 -21.62
C LEU A 29 -4.41 -0.72 -20.96
N GLN A 30 -3.24 -0.74 -20.32
CA GLN A 30 -2.63 0.45 -19.73
C GLN A 30 -2.39 1.53 -20.79
N GLY A 31 -1.81 1.18 -21.94
CA GLY A 31 -1.59 2.13 -23.03
C GLY A 31 -2.90 2.73 -23.58
N LYS A 32 -3.96 1.91 -23.72
CA LYS A 32 -5.30 2.40 -24.09
C LYS A 32 -5.87 3.36 -23.05
N LEU A 33 -5.66 3.08 -21.76
CA LEU A 33 -6.11 3.95 -20.68
C LEU A 33 -5.38 5.29 -20.71
N ILE A 34 -4.05 5.26 -20.78
CA ILE A 34 -3.21 6.47 -20.87
C ILE A 34 -3.63 7.31 -22.08
N GLY A 35 -3.74 6.71 -23.27
CA GLY A 35 -4.15 7.45 -24.46
C GLY A 35 -5.55 8.07 -24.36
N LYS A 36 -6.50 7.41 -23.67
CA LYS A 36 -7.82 8.01 -23.39
C LYS A 36 -7.73 9.15 -22.39
N MET A 37 -6.94 8.98 -21.32
CA MET A 37 -6.70 10.02 -20.32
C MET A 37 -6.04 11.24 -20.95
N GLU A 38 -5.10 11.05 -21.87
CA GLU A 38 -4.46 12.13 -22.63
C GLU A 38 -5.41 12.87 -23.59
N ALA A 39 -6.47 12.20 -24.05
CA ALA A 39 -7.46 12.80 -24.95
C ALA A 39 -8.56 13.60 -24.23
N ILE A 40 -8.78 13.37 -22.93
CA ILE A 40 -9.76 14.13 -22.13
C ILE A 40 -9.13 15.40 -21.55
N GLY A 41 -9.96 16.42 -21.31
CA GLY A 41 -9.57 17.70 -20.71
C GLY A 41 -9.10 17.56 -19.26
N PHE A 42 -8.35 18.55 -18.79
CA PHE A 42 -7.72 18.55 -17.46
C PHE A 42 -8.71 18.30 -16.31
N SER A 43 -9.87 18.97 -16.31
CA SER A 43 -10.91 18.81 -15.29
C SER A 43 -11.46 17.38 -15.21
N LEU A 44 -11.63 16.70 -16.34
CA LEU A 44 -12.08 15.30 -16.38
C LEU A 44 -11.00 14.35 -15.84
N ARG A 45 -9.72 14.67 -16.02
CA ARG A 45 -8.62 13.88 -15.45
C ARG A 45 -8.57 14.01 -13.93
N GLU A 46 -8.71 15.22 -13.41
CA GLU A 46 -8.76 15.47 -11.97
C GLU A 46 -9.95 14.75 -11.32
N GLU A 47 -11.12 14.81 -11.94
CA GLU A 47 -12.30 14.09 -11.44
C GLU A 47 -12.10 12.57 -11.48
N ALA A 48 -11.53 12.03 -12.56
CA ALA A 48 -11.21 10.60 -12.64
C ALA A 48 -10.18 10.16 -11.59
N MET A 49 -9.16 10.99 -11.32
CA MET A 49 -8.17 10.73 -10.27
C MET A 49 -8.83 10.75 -8.88
N LEU A 50 -9.68 11.73 -8.62
CA LEU A 50 -10.43 11.86 -7.38
C LEU A 50 -11.33 10.65 -7.14
N GLU A 51 -12.09 10.22 -8.15
CA GLU A 51 -12.95 9.05 -8.09
C GLU A 51 -12.14 7.77 -7.85
N THR A 52 -11.06 7.56 -8.62
CA THR A 52 -10.22 6.37 -8.51
C THR A 52 -9.59 6.25 -7.12
N LEU A 53 -8.96 7.33 -6.62
CA LEU A 53 -8.34 7.33 -5.28
C LEU A 53 -9.37 7.14 -4.17
N THR A 54 -10.57 7.69 -4.32
CA THR A 54 -11.66 7.49 -3.36
C THR A 54 -12.03 6.02 -3.28
N ILE A 55 -12.23 5.38 -4.43
CA ILE A 55 -12.58 3.95 -4.51
C ILE A 55 -11.46 3.09 -3.93
N ASP A 56 -10.20 3.34 -4.32
CA ASP A 56 -9.04 2.56 -3.85
C ASP A 56 -8.90 2.64 -2.32
N ILE A 57 -9.04 3.84 -1.74
CA ILE A 57 -8.97 4.04 -0.29
C ILE A 57 -10.09 3.29 0.42
N VAL A 58 -11.34 3.45 -0.02
CA VAL A 58 -12.49 2.83 0.62
C VAL A 58 -12.38 1.30 0.52
N LYS A 59 -12.09 0.77 -0.67
CA LYS A 59 -12.04 -0.69 -0.91
C LYS A 59 -10.83 -1.35 -0.27
N SER A 60 -9.66 -0.72 -0.27
CA SER A 60 -8.50 -1.27 0.43
C SER A 60 -8.74 -1.32 1.95
N ASN A 61 -9.43 -0.33 2.54
CA ASN A 61 -9.74 -0.34 3.97
C ASN A 61 -10.87 -1.33 4.32
N GLU A 62 -11.84 -1.54 3.43
CA GLU A 62 -12.88 -2.57 3.60
C GLU A 62 -12.26 -3.98 3.75
N ILE A 63 -11.20 -4.28 2.99
CA ILE A 63 -10.46 -5.55 3.10
C ILE A 63 -9.83 -5.70 4.50
N GLU A 64 -9.35 -4.59 5.07
CA GLU A 64 -8.82 -4.54 6.45
C GLU A 64 -9.93 -4.49 7.53
N GLY A 65 -11.20 -4.63 7.13
CA GLY A 65 -12.35 -4.59 8.03
C GLY A 65 -12.74 -3.18 8.50
N LYS A 66 -12.19 -2.13 7.88
CA LYS A 66 -12.49 -0.72 8.19
C LYS A 66 -13.47 -0.15 7.16
N LEU A 67 -14.63 0.30 7.62
CA LEU A 67 -15.62 1.00 6.80
C LEU A 67 -15.39 2.51 6.89
N LEU A 68 -14.74 3.09 5.87
CA LEU A 68 -14.56 4.54 5.78
C LEU A 68 -15.76 5.20 5.09
N ASN A 69 -16.11 6.41 5.53
CA ASN A 69 -17.14 7.20 4.86
C ASN A 69 -16.58 7.74 3.53
N SER A 70 -17.17 7.29 2.41
CA SER A 70 -16.73 7.66 1.05
C SER A 70 -16.77 9.17 0.80
N ASP A 71 -17.76 9.90 1.33
CA ASP A 71 -17.89 11.34 1.11
C ASP A 71 -16.82 12.12 1.87
N GLN A 72 -16.43 11.65 3.06
CA GLN A 72 -15.32 12.21 3.82
C GLN A 72 -13.98 11.96 3.11
N VAL A 73 -13.75 10.73 2.62
CA VAL A 73 -12.55 10.38 1.85
C VAL A 73 -12.45 11.27 0.62
N ARG A 74 -13.53 11.35 -0.17
CA ARG A 74 -13.60 12.17 -1.38
C ARG A 74 -13.35 13.65 -1.07
N SER A 75 -13.97 14.18 -0.01
CA SER A 75 -13.78 15.58 0.42
C SER A 75 -12.31 15.86 0.79
N SER A 76 -11.69 14.93 1.51
CA SER A 76 -10.30 15.04 1.95
C SER A 76 -9.31 15.02 0.79
N ILE A 77 -9.51 14.15 -0.21
CA ILE A 77 -8.70 14.10 -1.43
C ILE A 77 -8.89 15.40 -2.24
N ALA A 78 -10.13 15.80 -2.50
CA ALA A 78 -10.45 17.00 -3.26
C ALA A 78 -9.78 18.25 -2.68
N LYS A 79 -9.83 18.41 -1.35
CA LYS A 79 -9.17 19.51 -0.63
C LYS A 79 -7.65 19.52 -0.85
N ARG A 80 -7.00 18.35 -0.82
CA ARG A 80 -5.54 18.25 -1.04
C ARG A 80 -5.14 18.40 -2.50
N LEU A 81 -6.01 18.05 -3.44
CA LEU A 81 -5.82 18.31 -4.87
C LEU A 81 -6.10 19.77 -5.25
N GLY A 82 -6.56 20.61 -4.32
CA GLY A 82 -6.87 22.02 -4.59
C GLY A 82 -8.15 22.21 -5.41
N MET A 83 -9.04 21.23 -5.43
CA MET A 83 -10.28 21.28 -6.21
C MET A 83 -11.35 22.08 -5.49
N GLU A 84 -12.01 23.00 -6.20
CA GLU A 84 -13.14 23.77 -5.68
C GLU A 84 -14.43 22.95 -5.76
N ILE A 85 -14.78 22.28 -4.66
CA ILE A 85 -15.99 21.45 -4.57
C ILE A 85 -16.90 22.00 -3.47
N SER A 86 -18.18 22.15 -3.78
CA SER A 86 -19.20 22.57 -2.80
C SER A 86 -19.54 21.42 -1.86
N GLY A 87 -19.79 21.72 -0.58
CA GLY A 87 -20.27 20.73 0.38
C GLY A 87 -19.21 19.78 0.94
N LEU A 88 -17.93 20.19 0.97
CA LEU A 88 -16.86 19.41 1.60
C LEU A 88 -17.21 19.10 3.06
N LEU A 89 -17.13 17.83 3.43
CA LEU A 89 -17.32 17.37 4.80
C LEU A 89 -15.99 17.40 5.56
N PRO A 90 -16.00 17.75 6.87
CA PRO A 90 -14.86 17.48 7.72
C PRO A 90 -14.63 15.97 7.77
N SER A 91 -13.38 15.55 7.70
CA SER A 91 -13.01 14.14 7.75
C SER A 91 -12.32 13.80 9.06
N ASP A 92 -12.52 12.57 9.52
CA ASP A 92 -11.91 12.09 10.76
C ASP A 92 -10.42 11.85 10.57
N ARG A 93 -9.66 11.85 11.67
CA ARG A 93 -8.20 11.71 11.64
C ARG A 93 -7.72 10.42 10.94
N ASP A 94 -8.49 9.35 11.08
CA ASP A 94 -8.18 8.07 10.43
C ASP A 94 -8.33 8.15 8.91
N VAL A 95 -9.29 8.94 8.41
CA VAL A 95 -9.44 9.24 6.97
C VAL A 95 -8.28 10.08 6.49
N GLU A 96 -7.95 11.15 7.21
CA GLU A 96 -6.84 12.04 6.85
C GLU A 96 -5.52 11.29 6.69
N GLY A 97 -5.20 10.39 7.63
CA GLY A 97 -3.95 9.62 7.60
C GLY A 97 -3.83 8.68 6.39
N VAL A 98 -4.93 8.02 6.01
CA VAL A 98 -4.96 7.16 4.82
C VAL A 98 -4.83 7.99 3.54
N VAL A 99 -5.54 9.12 3.47
CA VAL A 99 -5.50 10.02 2.30
C VAL A 99 -4.10 10.60 2.11
N GLU A 100 -3.42 11.04 3.18
CA GLU A 100 -2.04 11.54 3.11
C GLU A 100 -1.07 10.49 2.59
N MET A 101 -1.15 9.27 3.12
CA MET A 101 -0.31 8.15 2.68
C MET A 101 -0.53 7.83 1.20
N MET A 102 -1.78 7.72 0.76
CA MET A 102 -2.10 7.39 -0.64
C MET A 102 -1.68 8.49 -1.61
N LEU A 103 -1.85 9.77 -1.25
CA LEU A 103 -1.39 10.87 -2.09
C LEU A 103 0.13 10.93 -2.17
N ASP A 104 0.85 10.72 -1.06
CA ASP A 104 2.30 10.62 -1.12
C ASP A 104 2.76 9.44 -2.00
N ALA A 105 2.15 8.27 -1.85
CA ALA A 105 2.50 7.10 -2.64
C ALA A 105 2.25 7.30 -4.15
N THR A 106 1.15 7.96 -4.52
CA THR A 106 0.72 8.12 -5.92
C THR A 106 1.23 9.37 -6.61
N GLN A 107 1.63 10.41 -5.87
CA GLN A 107 2.20 11.63 -6.45
C GLN A 107 3.73 11.64 -6.39
N ASN A 108 4.31 11.07 -5.34
CA ASN A 108 5.77 10.98 -5.15
C ASN A 108 6.28 9.57 -5.49
N TYR A 109 5.69 8.90 -6.47
CA TYR A 109 6.05 7.52 -6.82
C TYR A 109 7.48 7.38 -7.36
N GLU A 110 8.05 8.46 -7.92
CA GLU A 110 9.45 8.51 -8.37
C GLU A 110 10.46 8.69 -7.23
N GLN A 111 9.99 9.08 -6.02
CA GLN A 111 10.88 9.23 -4.88
C GLN A 111 11.30 7.86 -4.35
N PRO A 112 12.57 7.68 -3.91
CA PRO A 112 13.03 6.43 -3.35
C PRO A 112 12.18 5.94 -2.17
N LEU A 113 11.98 4.64 -2.08
CA LEU A 113 11.33 3.98 -0.96
C LEU A 113 12.33 3.79 0.18
N THR A 114 12.27 4.67 1.17
CA THR A 114 13.13 4.64 2.36
C THR A 114 12.38 4.11 3.58
N LYS A 115 13.15 3.66 4.59
CA LYS A 115 12.60 3.31 5.91
C LYS A 115 11.79 4.46 6.51
N GLU A 116 12.31 5.69 6.43
CA GLU A 116 11.63 6.87 6.94
C GLU A 116 10.28 7.08 6.26
N ARG A 117 10.22 6.98 4.93
CA ARG A 117 8.97 7.14 4.16
C ARG A 117 7.92 6.09 4.56
N LEU A 118 8.33 4.82 4.64
CA LEU A 118 7.46 3.74 5.12
C LEU A 118 6.98 3.95 6.57
N CYS A 119 7.86 4.42 7.45
CA CYS A 119 7.51 4.73 8.83
C CYS A 119 6.57 5.93 8.94
N ASN A 120 6.71 6.94 8.10
CA ASN A 120 5.81 8.09 8.04
C ASN A 120 4.41 7.67 7.58
N TRP A 121 4.31 6.81 6.57
CA TRP A 121 3.04 6.20 6.16
C TRP A 121 2.40 5.42 7.31
N HIS A 122 3.18 4.58 8.01
CA HIS A 122 2.70 3.84 9.15
C HIS A 122 2.25 4.75 10.32
N ALA A 123 2.94 5.87 10.53
CA ALA A 123 2.55 6.87 11.53
C ALA A 123 1.20 7.53 11.20
N ALA A 124 0.98 7.85 9.93
CA ALA A 124 -0.28 8.41 9.45
C ALA A 124 -1.45 7.44 9.65
N LEU A 125 -1.24 6.14 9.45
CA LEU A 125 -2.27 5.10 9.65
C LEU A 125 -2.61 4.81 11.12
N PHE A 126 -1.70 5.11 12.05
CA PHE A 126 -1.86 4.80 13.48
C PHE A 126 -1.54 6.01 14.39
N PRO A 127 -2.27 7.13 14.24
CA PRO A 127 -1.94 8.40 14.89
C PRO A 127 -2.01 8.36 16.43
N THR A 128 -2.71 7.37 16.99
CA THR A 128 -2.89 7.20 18.44
C THR A 128 -1.85 6.27 19.08
N GLY A 129 -1.01 5.60 18.28
CA GLY A 129 -0.11 4.57 18.79
C GLY A 129 -0.80 3.24 19.09
N ARG A 130 -2.02 3.02 18.58
CA ARG A 130 -2.86 1.87 18.95
C ARG A 130 -3.53 1.22 17.74
N SER A 131 -3.71 -0.10 17.82
CA SER A 131 -4.64 -0.86 16.98
C SER A 131 -5.78 -1.35 17.85
N GLY A 132 -6.95 -0.71 17.70
CA GLY A 132 -8.06 -0.86 18.64
C GLY A 132 -7.62 -0.52 20.08
N ILE A 133 -7.86 -1.44 21.01
CA ILE A 133 -7.48 -1.27 22.41
C ILE A 133 -6.02 -1.63 22.69
N HIS A 134 -5.24 -2.12 21.73
CA HIS A 134 -3.88 -2.59 21.95
C HIS A 134 -2.86 -1.53 21.54
N LYS A 135 -1.87 -1.27 22.40
CA LYS A 135 -0.72 -0.42 22.05
C LYS A 135 0.17 -1.17 21.05
N ILE A 136 0.60 -0.47 20.01
CA ILE A 136 1.50 -1.01 19.00
C ILE A 136 2.77 -0.16 18.88
N THR A 137 3.80 -0.73 18.25
CA THR A 137 4.93 0.08 17.77
C THR A 137 4.45 0.84 16.54
N VAL A 138 4.60 2.16 16.51
CA VAL A 138 4.24 3.02 15.36
C VAL A 138 5.49 3.71 14.83
N ALA A 139 5.54 3.95 13.52
CA ALA A 139 6.67 4.58 12.83
C ALA A 139 8.02 3.84 13.00
N ASP A 140 8.00 2.54 13.24
CA ASP A 140 9.18 1.70 13.35
C ASP A 140 8.81 0.23 13.07
N TRP A 141 9.81 -0.60 12.84
CA TRP A 141 9.64 -2.05 12.72
C TRP A 141 9.11 -2.65 14.00
N ARG A 142 8.27 -3.69 13.87
CA ARG A 142 7.81 -4.48 15.01
C ARG A 142 9.00 -4.96 15.84
N LYS A 143 8.79 -5.08 17.15
CA LYS A 143 9.81 -5.50 18.12
C LYS A 143 9.43 -6.86 18.71
N GLU A 144 10.43 -7.65 19.11
CA GLU A 144 10.22 -9.01 19.64
C GLU A 144 9.32 -9.05 20.87
N LYS A 145 9.33 -8.00 21.70
CA LYS A 145 8.49 -7.88 22.90
C LYS A 145 6.98 -8.04 22.62
N ASN A 146 6.54 -7.85 21.38
CA ASN A 146 5.14 -7.98 20.97
C ASN A 146 4.82 -9.40 20.45
N GLY A 147 5.79 -10.33 20.52
CA GLY A 147 5.64 -11.69 20.00
C GLY A 147 5.86 -11.81 18.48
N PRO A 148 5.74 -13.04 17.95
CA PRO A 148 5.84 -13.27 16.51
C PRO A 148 4.63 -12.68 15.78
N MET A 149 4.84 -12.16 14.58
CA MET A 149 3.73 -11.77 13.69
C MET A 149 3.21 -13.03 12.98
N GLN A 150 1.93 -13.33 13.15
CA GLN A 150 1.31 -14.56 12.64
C GLN A 150 0.02 -14.23 11.86
N VAL A 151 -0.19 -14.95 10.76
CA VAL A 151 -1.49 -15.01 10.08
C VAL A 151 -2.23 -16.20 10.66
N VAL A 152 -3.34 -15.90 11.34
CA VAL A 152 -4.11 -16.88 12.11
C VAL A 152 -5.57 -16.92 11.68
N SER A 153 -6.24 -18.05 11.94
CA SER A 153 -7.70 -18.17 11.86
C SER A 153 -8.25 -18.86 13.09
N GLY A 154 -9.52 -18.64 13.42
CA GLY A 154 -10.18 -19.25 14.57
C GLY A 154 -10.41 -18.25 15.70
N PRO A 155 -11.21 -18.61 16.71
CA PRO A 155 -11.51 -17.71 17.82
C PRO A 155 -10.30 -17.55 18.74
N MET A 156 -10.35 -16.49 19.55
CA MET A 156 -9.29 -16.17 20.52
C MET A 156 -9.01 -17.37 21.44
N GLY A 157 -7.74 -17.76 21.55
CA GLY A 157 -7.28 -18.91 22.34
C GLY A 157 -7.41 -20.27 21.66
N LYS A 158 -7.90 -20.35 20.41
CA LYS A 158 -7.93 -21.56 19.58
C LYS A 158 -7.49 -21.27 18.15
N GLU A 159 -6.52 -20.37 18.01
CA GLU A 159 -5.99 -19.93 16.74
C GLU A 159 -5.21 -21.05 16.05
N LYS A 160 -5.48 -21.24 14.76
CA LYS A 160 -4.62 -22.01 13.85
C LYS A 160 -3.69 -21.04 13.14
N VAL A 161 -2.39 -21.23 13.31
CA VAL A 161 -1.35 -20.46 12.62
C VAL A 161 -1.16 -21.00 11.20
N HIS A 162 -1.37 -20.15 10.19
CA HIS A 162 -1.13 -20.48 8.78
C HIS A 162 0.24 -20.03 8.31
N TYR A 163 0.69 -18.88 8.81
CA TYR A 163 1.97 -18.29 8.47
C TYR A 163 2.54 -17.56 9.68
N GLN A 164 3.86 -17.62 9.85
CA GLN A 164 4.58 -16.75 10.76
C GLN A 164 5.60 -15.96 9.94
N ALA A 165 5.63 -14.65 10.13
CA ALA A 165 6.60 -13.78 9.50
C ALA A 165 8.02 -14.03 10.07
N PRO A 166 9.07 -13.47 9.44
CA PRO A 166 10.44 -13.52 9.98
C PRO A 166 10.51 -13.07 11.46
N PRO A 167 11.51 -13.48 12.25
CA PRO A 167 11.80 -12.85 13.54
C PRO A 167 11.97 -11.32 13.41
N ALA A 168 11.63 -10.56 14.46
CA ALA A 168 11.68 -9.10 14.39
C ALA A 168 13.11 -8.57 14.18
N GLU A 169 14.11 -9.25 14.74
CA GLU A 169 15.54 -8.98 14.53
C GLU A 169 15.98 -9.03 13.05
N LEU A 170 15.30 -9.83 12.22
CA LEU A 170 15.63 -9.93 10.79
C LEU A 170 14.96 -8.84 9.96
N VAL A 171 13.90 -8.19 10.46
CA VAL A 171 13.06 -7.28 9.65
C VAL A 171 13.87 -6.13 9.09
N ASP A 172 14.78 -5.52 9.87
CA ASP A 172 15.54 -4.37 9.39
C ASP A 172 16.44 -4.75 8.20
N ASN A 173 17.17 -5.86 8.31
CA ASN A 173 18.00 -6.36 7.21
C ASN A 173 17.16 -6.73 5.97
N GLN A 174 16.03 -7.41 6.17
CA GLN A 174 15.14 -7.80 5.08
C GLN A 174 14.52 -6.59 4.38
N MET A 175 14.12 -5.56 5.12
CA MET A 175 13.58 -4.31 4.57
C MET A 175 14.65 -3.50 3.84
N ASN A 176 15.90 -3.48 4.31
CA ASN A 176 16.99 -2.84 3.58
C ASN A 176 17.23 -3.52 2.24
N ARG A 177 17.31 -4.86 2.21
CA ARG A 177 17.41 -5.63 0.95
C ARG A 177 16.24 -5.35 0.01
N PHE A 178 15.03 -5.26 0.55
CA PHE A 178 13.84 -4.93 -0.24
C PHE A 178 13.88 -3.51 -0.80
N SER A 179 14.20 -2.50 0.01
CA SER A 179 14.33 -1.11 -0.42
C SER A 179 15.43 -0.94 -1.47
N ASP A 180 16.58 -1.60 -1.29
CA ASP A 180 17.66 -1.59 -2.27
C ASP A 180 17.18 -2.18 -3.61
N TRP A 181 16.52 -3.35 -3.58
CA TRP A 181 15.94 -3.96 -4.78
C TRP A 181 14.84 -3.10 -5.43
N PHE A 182 13.97 -2.49 -4.61
CA PHE A 182 12.87 -1.66 -5.09
C PHE A 182 13.38 -0.39 -5.78
N ASN A 183 14.36 0.28 -5.18
CA ASN A 183 14.96 1.51 -5.69
C ASN A 183 15.96 1.27 -6.82
N TYR A 184 16.47 0.05 -6.96
CA TYR A 184 17.41 -0.28 -8.02
C TYR A 184 16.72 -0.24 -9.39
N GLU A 185 17.24 0.62 -10.27
CA GLU A 185 16.90 0.63 -11.69
C GLU A 185 17.49 -0.60 -12.36
N ASN A 186 16.67 -1.64 -12.51
CA ASN A 186 16.95 -2.79 -13.34
C ASN A 186 16.09 -2.75 -14.61
N ASN A 187 16.46 -3.55 -15.61
CA ASN A 187 15.65 -3.77 -16.81
C ASN A 187 14.41 -4.65 -16.53
N MET A 188 13.96 -4.75 -15.27
CA MET A 188 12.76 -5.50 -14.94
C MET A 188 11.53 -4.67 -15.29
N GLU A 189 10.55 -5.32 -15.89
CA GLU A 189 9.29 -4.67 -16.21
C GLU A 189 8.57 -4.27 -14.91
N PRO A 190 8.22 -2.99 -14.68
CA PRO A 190 7.55 -2.52 -13.46
C PRO A 190 6.30 -3.32 -13.01
N VAL A 191 5.48 -3.81 -13.94
CA VAL A 191 4.30 -4.64 -13.63
C VAL A 191 4.72 -5.99 -13.05
N LEU A 192 5.82 -6.57 -13.55
CA LEU A 192 6.41 -7.77 -12.97
C LEU A 192 7.04 -7.47 -11.61
N LYS A 193 7.72 -6.32 -11.47
CA LYS A 193 8.32 -5.88 -10.21
C LYS A 193 7.27 -5.65 -9.11
N SER A 194 6.04 -5.30 -9.47
CA SER A 194 4.92 -5.10 -8.52
C SER A 194 4.11 -6.35 -8.18
N GLY A 195 4.34 -7.48 -8.86
CA GLY A 195 3.59 -8.73 -8.69
C GLY A 195 4.28 -9.71 -7.74
#